data_AF-A0A3N5T493-F1
#
_entry.id   AF-A0A3N5T493-F1
#
_cell.length_a   1.000
_cell.length_b   1.000
_cell.length_c   1.000
_cell.angle_alpha   90.00
_cell.angle_beta   90.00
_cell.angle_gamma   90.00
#
_symmetry.space_group_name_H-M   'P 1'
#
loop_
_entity.id
_entity.type
_entity.pdbx_description
1 polymer ?
#
loop_
_entity_poly.entity_id
_entity_poly.type
_entity_poly.pdbx_seq_one_letter_code
_entity_poly.pdbx_strand_id
1 'polypeptide(L)' 'MILTVNTAKNREMKEIVSKLALLLDDHKAENTVVLYVGEQCNYTDFFIITTAKSSRHLQSLAENA' A
#
# COMPACT_ATOMS: atom_id res chain seq x y z
N MET A 1 -3.69 10.75 -6.34
CA MET A 1 -2.26 11.02 -6.01
C MET A 1 -2.13 11.82 -4.72
N ILE A 2 -1.87 11.14 -3.60
CA ILE A 2 -1.02 11.61 -2.48
C ILE A 2 -0.19 10.39 -2.06
N LEU A 3 1.03 10.25 -2.60
CA LEU A 3 2.02 9.33 -2.04
C LEU A 3 2.64 10.00 -0.80
N THR A 4 2.05 9.82 0.37
CA THR A 4 2.82 10.02 1.61
C THR A 4 3.58 8.72 1.86
N VAL A 5 4.71 8.57 1.19
CA VAL A 5 5.70 7.55 1.55
C VAL A 5 6.53 8.14 2.68
N ASN A 6 6.19 7.81 3.92
CA ASN A 6 7.08 8.11 5.03
C ASN A 6 8.25 7.13 4.95
N THR A 7 9.31 7.60 4.27
CA THR A 7 10.66 7.05 4.05
C THR A 7 10.93 5.60 4.48
N ALA A 8 11.02 4.71 3.49
CA ALA A 8 11.69 3.42 3.58
C ALA A 8 13.22 3.59 3.58
N LYS A 9 13.91 2.87 4.48
CA LYS A 9 15.38 2.86 4.61
C LYS A 9 16.11 2.12 3.47
N ASN A 10 15.40 1.28 2.71
CA ASN A 10 15.93 0.42 1.64
C ASN A 10 15.27 0.76 0.27
N ARG A 11 16.10 0.99 -0.76
CA ARG A 11 15.68 1.38 -2.12
C ARG A 11 14.82 0.32 -2.81
N GLU A 12 15.17 -0.95 -2.71
CA GLU A 12 14.42 -2.03 -3.37
C GLU A 12 13.01 -2.16 -2.77
N MET A 13 12.92 -2.12 -1.45
CA MET A 13 11.63 -2.21 -0.75
C MET A 13 10.73 -1.02 -1.09
N LYS A 14 11.33 0.18 -1.24
CA LYS A 14 10.60 1.36 -1.70
C LYS A 14 10.00 1.15 -3.09
N GLU A 15 10.73 0.51 -4.00
CA GLU A 15 10.23 0.24 -5.36
C GLU A 15 9.08 -0.77 -5.34
N ILE A 16 9.18 -1.84 -4.55
CA ILE A 16 8.10 -2.83 -4.39
C ILE A 16 6.83 -2.17 -3.87
N VAL A 17 6.95 -1.39 -2.78
CA VAL A 17 5.79 -0.76 -2.17
C VAL A 17 5.18 0.32 -3.06
N SER A 18 6.00 1.03 -3.84
CA SER A 18 5.52 1.99 -4.84
C SER A 18 4.73 1.30 -5.95
N LYS A 19 5.20 0.14 -6.43
CA LYS A 19 4.47 -0.66 -7.43
C LYS A 19 3.13 -1.16 -6.89
N LEU A 20 3.09 -1.63 -5.65
CA LEU A 20 1.83 -2.04 -5.01
C LEU A 20 0.86 -0.87 -4.85
N ALA A 21 1.34 0.31 -4.47
CA ALA A 21 0.50 1.50 -4.37
C ALA A 21 -0.08 1.91 -5.74
N LEU A 22 0.71 1.81 -6.81
CA LEU A 22 0.25 2.06 -8.18
C LEU A 22 -0.80 1.02 -8.62
N LEU A 23 -0.57 -0.25 -8.33
CA LEU A 23 -1.49 -1.34 -8.63
C LEU A 23 -2.87 -1.13 -7.97
N LEU A 24 -2.88 -0.70 -6.71
CA LEU A 24 -4.11 -0.34 -6.01
C LEU A 24 -4.80 0.88 -6.64
N ASP A 25 -4.05 1.89 -7.09
CA ASP A 25 -4.58 3.07 -7.78
C ASP A 25 -5.18 2.72 -9.15
N ASP A 26 -4.52 1.83 -9.92
CA ASP A 26 -5.01 1.31 -11.19
C ASP A 26 -6.35 0.61 -11.03
N HIS A 27 -6.51 -0.12 -9.92
CA HIS A 27 -7.76 -0.78 -9.53
C HIS A 27 -8.77 0.14 -8.82
N LYS A 28 -8.55 1.47 -8.83
CA LYS A 28 -9.45 2.49 -8.28
C LYS A 28 -9.64 2.44 -6.76
N ALA A 29 -8.66 1.91 -6.03
CA ALA A 29 -8.62 2.04 -4.59
C ALA A 29 -8.37 3.50 -4.19
N GLU A 30 -8.96 3.94 -3.08
CA GLU A 30 -8.93 5.34 -2.66
C GLU A 30 -8.12 5.53 -1.38
N ASN A 31 -7.53 6.72 -1.20
CA ASN A 31 -6.78 7.07 0.02
C ASN A 31 -5.68 6.06 0.40
N THR A 32 -4.98 5.52 -0.60
CA THR A 32 -3.87 4.59 -0.36
C THR A 32 -2.71 5.30 0.33
N VAL A 33 -2.33 4.80 1.51
CA VAL A 33 -1.16 5.28 2.28
C VAL A 33 -0.22 4.14 2.59
N VAL A 34 1.07 4.48 2.67
CA VAL A 34 2.15 3.54 2.98
C VAL A 34 2.82 4.01 4.27
N LEU A 35 2.85 3.11 5.25
CA LEU A 35 3.48 3.35 6.55
C LEU A 35 4.68 2.42 6.68
N TYR A 36 5.88 2.99 6.85
CA TYR A 36 7.02 2.23 7.34
C TYR A 36 6.89 2.08 8.86
N VAL A 37 6.93 0.83 9.34
CA VAL A 37 6.78 0.47 10.76
C VAL A 37 7.89 -0.46 11.26
N GLY A 38 8.89 -0.77 10.45
CA GLY A 38 9.97 -1.71 10.81
C GLY A 38 10.82 -1.27 12.01
N GLU A 39 10.77 0.00 12.42
CA GLU A 39 11.42 0.48 13.65
C GLU A 39 10.53 0.32 14.89
N GLN A 40 9.23 0.09 14.71
CA GLN A 40 8.22 0.02 15.77
C GLN A 40 7.59 -1.37 15.91
N CYS A 41 7.72 -2.23 14.89
CA CYS A 41 7.04 -3.50 14.76
C CYS A 41 8.03 -4.58 14.29
N ASN A 42 8.15 -5.68 15.04
CA ASN A 42 8.99 -6.83 14.66
C ASN A 42 8.25 -7.85 13.76
N TYR A 43 7.03 -7.56 13.32
CA TYR A 43 6.22 -8.47 12.51
C TYR A 43 6.24 -8.13 11.01
N THR A 44 6.16 -6.85 10.68
CA THR A 44 6.20 -6.35 9.28
C THR A 44 6.97 -5.05 9.22
N ASP A 45 7.59 -4.79 8.07
CA ASP A 45 8.27 -3.53 7.80
C ASP A 45 7.32 -2.43 7.30
N PHE A 46 6.24 -2.83 6.61
CA PHE A 46 5.31 -1.89 5.97
C PHE A 46 3.85 -2.27 6.19
N PHE A 47 3.02 -1.25 6.35
CA PHE A 47 1.58 -1.33 6.15
C PHE A 47 1.19 -0.53 4.91
N ILE A 48 0.35 -1.15 4.07
CA ILE A 48 -0.34 -0.47 2.98
C ILE A 48 -1.81 -0.43 3.36
N ILE A 49 -2.37 0.76 3.51
CA ILE A 49 -3.75 0.96 3.92
C ILE A 49 -4.46 1.66 2.75
N THR A 50 -5.60 1.12 2.32
CA THR A 50 -6.38 1.69 1.23
C THR A 50 -7.88 1.54 1.51
N THR A 51 -8.70 2.32 0.82
CA THR A 51 -10.16 2.34 0.94
C THR A 51 -10.80 1.72 -0.29
N ALA A 52 -11.62 0.69 -0.08
CA ALA A 52 -12.48 0.11 -1.10
C ALA A 52 -13.91 0.65 -0.96
N LYS A 53 -14.60 0.86 -2.09
CA LYS A 53 -15.97 1.43 -2.13
C LYS A 53 -17.09 0.47 -1.71
N SER A 54 -16.81 -0.83 -1.71
CA SER A 54 -17.78 -1.87 -1.35
C SER A 54 -17.05 -3.18 -1.05
N SER A 55 -17.75 -4.15 -0.45
CA SER A 55 -17.19 -5.48 -0.19
C SER A 55 -16.76 -6.20 -1.48
N ARG A 56 -17.51 -6.05 -2.59
CA ARG A 56 -17.13 -6.63 -3.89
C ARG A 56 -15.86 -5.98 -4.43
N HIS A 57 -15.74 -4.66 -4.31
CA HIS A 57 -14.54 -3.94 -4.71
C HIS A 57 -13.33 -4.37 -3.86
N LEU A 58 -13.51 -4.51 -2.54
CA LEU A 58 -12.48 -5.02 -1.63
C LEU A 58 -12.01 -6.42 -2.02
N GLN A 59 -12.96 -7.34 -2.30
CA GLN A 59 -12.62 -8.68 -2.74
C GLN A 59 -11.84 -8.66 -4.06
N SER A 60 -12.29 -7.86 -5.03
CA SER A 60 -11.60 -7.70 -6.30
C SER A 60 -10.17 -7.18 -6.12
N LEU A 61 -9.95 -6.24 -5.19
CA LEU A 61 -8.59 -5.74 -4.86
C LEU A 61 -7.73 -6.82 -4.22
N ALA A 62 -8.29 -7.62 -3.30
CA ALA A 62 -7.53 -8.65 -2.60
C ALA A 62 -7.10 -9.81 -3.51
N GLU A 63 -7.92 -10.14 -4.51
CA GLU A 63 -7.71 -11.31 -5.38
C GLU A 63 -7.08 -10.97 -6.74
N ASN A 64 -7.22 -9.72 -7.21
CA ASN A 64 -6.88 -9.35 -8.58
C ASN A 64 -6.08 -8.04 -8.71
N ALA A 65 -5.72 -7.37 -7.62
CA ALA A 65 -4.75 -6.28 -7.68
C ALA A 65 -3.35 -6.87 -7.89
#